data_AF-A0A3D5PU15-F1
#
_entry.id   AF-A0A3D5PU15-F1
#
_cell.length_a   1.000
_cell.length_b   1.000
_cell.length_c   1.000
_cell.angle_alpha   90.00
_cell.angle_beta   90.00
_cell.angle_gamma   90.00
#
_symmetry.space_group_name_H-M   'P 1'
#
loop_
_entity.id
_entity.type
_entity.pdbx_description
1 polymer ?
#
loop_
_entity_poly.entity_id
_entity_poly.type
_entity_poly.pdbx_seq_one_letter_code
_entity_poly.pdbx_strand_id
1 'polypeptide(L)'
;MLIREMRSEDKPRERFQISPRLASNTDLVAILLRTGRQGHSVMEIAKEVVDLLERETGINGYEDLNWRDLTDIKGIGPDKAVTICAAVELGRRLSLICDKRKLVSFSAPDKVAAFFMEKLRHENQEHFVTAYVNVKNRLLGYRMITKGNLNAAPV
;
A
#
# COMPACT_ATOMS: atom_id res chain seq x y z
N MET A 1 24.30 8.37 -9.82
CA MET A 1 24.66 6.98 -10.24
C MET A 1 23.63 6.49 -11.23
N LEU A 2 24.02 5.94 -12.38
CA LEU A 2 23.04 5.48 -13.37
C LEU A 2 22.44 4.14 -12.96
N ILE A 3 21.14 3.92 -13.23
CA ILE A 3 20.47 2.63 -12.90
C ILE A 3 21.18 1.43 -13.53
N ARG A 4 21.78 1.60 -14.70
CA ARG A 4 22.52 0.53 -15.40
C ARG A 4 23.79 0.10 -14.65
N GLU A 5 24.33 0.96 -13.79
CA GLU A 5 25.54 0.72 -13.00
C GLU A 5 25.22 0.08 -11.64
N MET A 6 23.94 0.03 -11.26
CA MET A 6 23.49 -0.58 -10.00
C MET A 6 23.52 -2.10 -10.12
N ARG A 7 23.84 -2.78 -9.02
CA ARG A 7 23.64 -4.23 -8.93
C ARG A 7 22.17 -4.55 -9.13
N SER A 8 21.86 -5.74 -9.66
CA SER A 8 20.46 -6.10 -9.93
C SER A 8 19.58 -6.01 -8.69
N GLU A 9 20.08 -6.38 -7.51
CA GLU A 9 19.40 -6.26 -6.22
C GLU A 9 19.17 -4.80 -5.76
N ASP A 10 19.90 -3.85 -6.33
CA ASP A 10 19.81 -2.43 -6.03
C ASP A 10 18.88 -1.66 -6.95
N LYS A 11 18.54 -2.23 -8.10
CA LYS A 11 17.66 -1.57 -9.05
C LYS A 11 16.22 -1.56 -8.53
N PRO A 12 15.49 -0.43 -8.67
CA PRO A 12 14.18 -0.27 -8.04
C PRO A 12 13.17 -1.37 -8.39
N ARG A 13 13.08 -1.75 -9.67
CA ARG A 13 12.09 -2.72 -10.16
C ARG A 13 12.40 -4.12 -9.68
N GLU A 14 13.65 -4.54 -9.80
CA GLU A 14 14.15 -5.83 -9.35
C GLU A 14 14.00 -5.96 -7.82
N ARG A 15 14.34 -4.91 -7.05
CA ARG A 15 14.11 -4.86 -5.61
C ARG A 15 12.62 -5.01 -5.24
N PHE A 16 11.74 -4.30 -5.93
CA PHE A 16 10.29 -4.42 -5.74
C PHE A 16 9.77 -5.83 -6.06
N GLN A 17 10.33 -6.50 -7.08
CA GLN A 17 9.97 -7.88 -7.44
C GLN A 17 10.36 -8.91 -6.38
N ILE A 18 11.48 -8.69 -5.66
CA ILE A 18 11.86 -9.55 -4.53
C ILE A 18 10.84 -9.40 -3.40
N SER A 19 10.53 -8.15 -3.02
CA SER A 19 9.48 -7.84 -2.06
C SER A 19 9.14 -6.36 -2.12
N PRO A 20 7.84 -5.99 -2.25
CA PRO A 20 7.42 -4.59 -2.22
C PRO A 20 7.86 -3.84 -0.96
N ARG A 21 8.07 -4.54 0.16
CA ARG A 21 8.50 -3.94 1.44
C ARG A 21 9.96 -3.49 1.44
N LEU A 22 10.78 -3.99 0.51
CA LEU A 22 12.19 -3.62 0.40
C LEU A 22 12.38 -2.35 -0.43
N ALA A 23 11.41 -1.98 -1.27
CA ALA A 23 11.47 -0.77 -2.06
C ALA A 23 11.26 0.46 -1.16
N SER A 24 12.22 1.37 -1.19
CA SER A 24 12.09 2.68 -0.54
C SER A 24 11.07 3.56 -1.28
N ASN A 25 10.62 4.67 -0.65
CA ASN A 25 9.78 5.65 -1.32
C ASN A 25 10.44 6.17 -2.62
N THR A 26 11.75 6.40 -2.58
CA THR A 26 12.54 6.79 -3.76
C THR A 26 12.50 5.73 -4.85
N ASP A 27 12.58 4.44 -4.50
CA ASP A 27 12.44 3.34 -5.48
C ASP A 27 11.04 3.34 -6.10
N LEU A 28 9.99 3.48 -5.29
CA LEU A 28 8.60 3.52 -5.78
C LEU A 28 8.38 4.70 -6.75
N VAL A 29 8.85 5.88 -6.40
CA VAL A 29 8.79 7.06 -7.27
C VAL A 29 9.62 6.84 -8.53
N ALA A 30 10.84 6.29 -8.43
CA ALA A 30 11.67 6.01 -9.59
C ALA A 30 11.01 5.01 -10.57
N ILE A 31 10.30 4.00 -10.06
CA ILE A 31 9.53 3.05 -10.86
C ILE A 31 8.44 3.77 -11.67
N LEU A 32 7.71 4.69 -11.01
CA LEU A 32 6.64 5.50 -11.62
C LEU A 32 7.19 6.46 -12.69
N LEU A 33 8.31 7.14 -12.39
CA LEU A 33 8.92 8.10 -13.31
C LEU A 33 9.57 7.44 -14.54
N ARG A 34 10.00 6.18 -14.41
CA ARG A 34 10.63 5.32 -15.44
C ARG A 34 12.00 5.79 -15.95
N THR A 35 12.13 7.07 -16.26
CA THR A 35 13.32 7.65 -16.89
C THR A 35 13.77 8.92 -16.19
N GLY A 36 15.09 9.15 -16.22
CA GLY A 36 15.71 10.37 -15.72
C GLY A 36 15.58 11.53 -16.71
N ARG A 37 16.51 12.47 -16.64
CA ARG A 37 16.74 13.50 -17.65
C ARG A 37 18.19 13.47 -18.09
N GLN A 38 18.53 14.25 -19.12
CA GLN A 38 19.92 14.33 -19.54
C GLN A 38 20.84 14.74 -18.37
N GLY A 39 21.88 13.94 -18.13
CA GLY A 39 22.85 14.16 -17.07
C GLY A 39 22.39 13.81 -15.65
N HIS A 40 21.14 13.38 -15.43
CA HIS A 40 20.63 13.02 -14.10
C HIS A 40 19.83 11.71 -14.14
N SER A 41 20.15 10.81 -13.20
CA SER A 41 19.46 9.54 -13.05
C SER A 41 18.02 9.73 -12.58
N VAL A 42 17.14 8.77 -12.88
CA VAL A 42 15.77 8.79 -12.33
C VAL A 42 15.76 8.68 -10.80
N MET A 43 16.79 8.09 -10.19
CA MET A 43 16.92 8.01 -8.73
C MET A 43 17.14 9.38 -8.10
N GLU A 44 17.94 10.24 -8.75
CA GLU A 44 18.17 11.62 -8.31
C GLU A 44 16.87 12.43 -8.38
N ILE A 45 16.16 12.35 -9.50
CA ILE A 45 14.87 13.05 -9.67
C ILE A 45 13.81 12.50 -8.69
N ALA A 46 13.75 11.18 -8.52
CA ALA A 46 12.82 10.55 -7.59
C ALA A 46 13.06 11.00 -6.15
N LYS A 47 14.33 11.18 -5.77
CA LYS A 47 14.69 11.72 -4.46
C LYS A 47 14.21 13.16 -4.29
N GLU A 48 14.42 14.02 -5.29
CA GLU A 48 13.90 15.40 -5.26
C GLU A 48 12.36 15.45 -5.10
N VAL A 49 11.65 14.54 -5.77
CA VAL A 49 10.19 14.40 -5.62
C VAL A 49 9.81 13.97 -4.21
N VAL A 50 10.48 12.96 -3.64
CA VAL A 50 10.22 12.51 -2.26
C VAL A 50 10.51 13.63 -1.26
N ASP A 51 11.65 14.33 -1.40
CA ASP A 51 12.03 15.43 -0.53
C ASP A 51 11.01 16.58 -0.59
N LEU A 52 10.46 16.90 -1.77
CA LEU A 52 9.39 17.89 -1.92
C LEU A 52 8.11 17.41 -1.22
N LEU A 53 7.69 16.17 -1.48
CA LEU A 53 6.50 15.58 -0.90
C LEU A 53 6.57 15.57 0.63
N GLU A 54 7.70 15.22 1.21
CA GLU A 54 7.90 15.20 2.67
C GLU A 54 7.86 16.61 3.30
N ARG A 55 8.29 17.65 2.56
CA ARG A 55 8.22 19.05 3.02
C ARG A 55 6.81 19.62 2.97
N GLU A 56 6.07 19.33 1.91
CA GLU A 56 4.69 19.80 1.72
C GLU A 56 3.70 19.04 2.61
N THR A 57 4.03 17.81 3.02
CA THR A 57 3.28 17.08 4.05
C THR A 57 3.53 17.62 5.45
N GLY A 58 3.00 18.81 5.72
CA GLY A 58 2.76 19.25 7.10
C GLY A 58 1.62 18.46 7.76
N ILE A 59 0.89 19.11 8.66
CA ILE A 59 -0.19 18.48 9.45
C ILE A 59 -1.36 18.00 8.56
N ASN A 60 -1.52 18.54 7.34
CA ASN A 60 -2.66 18.30 6.45
C ASN A 60 -2.44 17.19 5.40
N GLY A 61 -1.26 16.54 5.38
CA GLY A 61 -0.97 15.48 4.40
C GLY A 61 -0.91 15.98 2.95
N TYR A 62 -1.32 15.14 1.99
CA TYR A 62 -1.18 15.39 0.54
C TYR A 62 -2.41 16.04 -0.11
N GLU A 63 -3.33 16.62 0.66
CA GLU A 63 -4.63 17.07 0.14
C GLU A 63 -4.52 18.22 -0.88
N ASP A 64 -3.49 19.05 -0.74
CA ASP A 64 -3.25 20.22 -1.59
C ASP A 64 -2.17 19.98 -2.66
N LEU A 65 -1.74 18.72 -2.88
CA LEU A 65 -0.66 18.43 -3.83
C LEU A 65 -1.07 18.80 -5.26
N ASN A 66 -0.58 19.93 -5.75
CA ASN A 66 -0.82 20.40 -7.10
C ASN A 66 0.28 19.87 -8.02
N TRP A 67 -0.12 19.28 -9.15
CA TRP A 67 0.83 18.76 -10.14
C TRP A 67 1.79 19.85 -10.66
N ARG A 68 1.39 21.13 -10.62
CA ARG A 68 2.26 22.24 -11.02
C ARG A 68 3.47 22.39 -10.11
N ASP A 69 3.33 22.12 -8.82
CA ASP A 69 4.44 22.20 -7.86
C ASP A 69 5.50 21.14 -8.18
N LEU A 70 5.07 19.96 -8.66
CA LEU A 70 5.99 18.93 -9.12
C LEU A 70 6.74 19.31 -10.40
N THR A 71 6.17 20.17 -11.25
CA THR A 71 6.84 20.60 -12.49
C THR A 71 8.00 21.57 -12.28
N ASP A 72 8.16 22.13 -11.07
CA ASP A 72 9.33 22.93 -10.71
C ASP A 72 10.61 22.08 -10.57
N ILE A 73 10.45 20.77 -10.35
CA ILE A 73 11.55 19.81 -10.35
C ILE A 73 12.02 19.59 -11.79
N LYS A 74 13.26 19.97 -12.08
CA LYS A 74 13.82 19.81 -13.43
C LYS A 74 13.82 18.35 -13.85
N GLY A 75 13.14 18.05 -14.97
CA GLY A 75 12.99 16.69 -15.50
C GLY A 75 11.64 16.04 -15.17
N ILE A 76 10.77 16.73 -14.45
CA ILE A 76 9.35 16.42 -14.28
C ILE A 76 8.53 17.32 -15.21
N GLY A 77 8.08 16.76 -16.32
CA GLY A 77 7.05 17.40 -17.15
C GLY A 77 5.64 17.09 -16.66
N PRO A 78 4.60 17.66 -17.30
CA PRO A 78 3.19 17.45 -16.93
C PRO A 78 2.83 15.97 -16.78
N ASP A 79 3.26 15.11 -17.70
CA ASP A 79 2.93 13.67 -17.66
C ASP A 79 3.50 12.96 -16.43
N LYS A 80 4.76 13.27 -16.07
CA LYS A 80 5.41 12.71 -14.88
C LYS A 80 4.77 13.26 -13.60
N ALA A 81 4.45 14.55 -13.57
CA ALA A 81 3.76 15.16 -12.45
C ALA A 81 2.37 14.52 -12.22
N VAL A 82 1.56 14.43 -13.27
CA VAL A 82 0.23 13.78 -13.24
C VAL A 82 0.34 12.31 -12.80
N THR A 83 1.37 11.59 -13.26
CA THR A 83 1.60 10.19 -12.84
C THR A 83 1.80 10.07 -11.33
N ILE A 84 2.59 10.97 -10.73
CA ILE A 84 2.82 10.98 -9.27
C ILE A 84 1.54 11.37 -8.52
N CYS A 85 0.87 12.46 -8.93
CA CYS A 85 -0.39 12.87 -8.32
C CYS A 85 -1.45 11.75 -8.40
N ALA A 86 -1.55 11.06 -9.54
CA ALA A 86 -2.46 9.94 -9.71
C ALA A 86 -2.13 8.77 -8.77
N ALA A 87 -0.86 8.46 -8.56
CA ALA A 87 -0.42 7.43 -7.62
C ALA A 87 -0.77 7.80 -6.17
N VAL A 88 -0.55 9.05 -5.76
CA VAL A 88 -0.90 9.57 -4.43
C VAL A 88 -2.41 9.53 -4.21
N GLU A 89 -3.20 10.02 -5.16
CA GLU A 89 -4.67 10.00 -5.10
C GLU A 89 -5.21 8.56 -5.07
N LEU A 90 -4.61 7.63 -5.83
CA LEU A 90 -4.97 6.22 -5.75
C LEU A 90 -4.68 5.66 -4.35
N GLY A 91 -3.51 5.95 -3.79
CA GLY A 91 -3.16 5.58 -2.42
C GLY A 91 -4.18 6.11 -1.40
N ARG A 92 -4.61 7.37 -1.55
CA ARG A 92 -5.65 7.99 -0.71
C ARG A 92 -7.00 7.30 -0.87
N ARG A 93 -7.45 7.01 -2.09
CA ARG A 93 -8.72 6.28 -2.31
C ARG A 93 -8.67 4.87 -1.75
N LEU A 94 -7.55 4.17 -1.92
CA LEU A 94 -7.36 2.84 -1.37
C LEU A 94 -7.32 2.85 0.16
N SER A 95 -6.73 3.88 0.79
CA SER A 95 -6.75 4.01 2.25
C SER A 95 -8.16 4.28 2.79
N LEU A 96 -8.99 5.02 2.04
CA LEU A 96 -10.41 5.25 2.35
C LEU A 96 -11.30 4.02 2.10
N ILE A 97 -10.98 3.20 1.09
CA ILE A 97 -11.62 1.90 0.89
C ILE A 97 -11.27 0.96 2.05
N CYS A 98 -10.03 1.03 2.52
CA CYS A 98 -9.53 0.33 3.70
C CYS A 98 -9.88 1.03 5.03
N ASP A 99 -10.78 2.03 5.04
CA ASP A 99 -11.06 2.83 6.24
C ASP A 99 -11.56 1.93 7.37
N LYS A 100 -10.74 1.88 8.44
CA LYS A 100 -10.98 1.07 9.63
C LYS A 100 -12.29 1.45 10.36
N ARG A 101 -12.93 2.56 9.99
CA ARG A 101 -14.24 2.99 10.51
C ARG A 101 -15.42 2.24 9.87
N LYS A 102 -15.25 1.64 8.68
CA LYS A 102 -16.23 0.74 8.03
C LYS A 102 -16.05 -0.72 8.39
N LEU A 103 -15.08 -1.04 9.25
CA LEU A 103 -14.87 -2.42 9.70
C LEU A 103 -16.15 -2.99 10.30
N VAL A 104 -16.45 -4.22 9.89
CA VAL A 104 -17.60 -4.97 10.36
C VAL A 104 -17.54 -5.02 11.89
N SER A 105 -18.65 -4.64 12.51
CA SER A 105 -18.77 -4.66 13.96
C SER A 105 -18.94 -6.10 14.41
N PHE A 106 -17.97 -6.60 15.18
CA PHE A 106 -18.01 -7.88 15.89
C PHE A 106 -18.39 -7.66 17.36
N SER A 107 -19.21 -6.61 17.62
CA SER A 107 -19.62 -6.24 18.98
C SER A 107 -20.60 -7.23 19.61
N ALA A 108 -21.15 -8.16 18.83
CA ALA A 108 -22.13 -9.13 19.29
C ALA A 108 -22.00 -10.45 18.48
N PRO A 109 -22.25 -11.62 19.10
CA PRO A 109 -22.03 -12.92 18.45
C PRO A 109 -22.82 -13.14 17.15
N ASP A 110 -24.03 -12.62 17.06
CA ASP A 110 -24.90 -12.66 15.88
C ASP A 110 -24.26 -11.97 14.67
N LYS A 111 -23.55 -10.85 14.88
CA LYS A 111 -22.84 -10.15 13.80
C LYS A 111 -21.62 -10.93 13.31
N VAL A 112 -20.92 -11.61 14.22
CA VAL A 112 -19.81 -12.51 13.89
C VAL A 112 -20.32 -13.68 13.06
N ALA A 113 -21.41 -14.31 13.52
CA ALA A 113 -22.07 -15.40 12.83
C ALA A 113 -22.54 -14.98 11.45
N ALA A 114 -23.27 -13.86 11.31
CA ALA A 114 -23.75 -13.38 10.01
C ALA A 114 -22.61 -13.15 9.01
N PHE A 115 -21.49 -12.57 9.45
CA PHE A 115 -20.32 -12.35 8.61
C PHE A 115 -19.71 -13.67 8.10
N PHE A 116 -19.47 -14.63 9.00
CA PHE A 116 -18.85 -15.90 8.62
C PHE A 116 -19.82 -16.87 7.94
N MET A 117 -21.12 -16.81 8.25
CA MET A 117 -22.16 -17.57 7.55
C MET A 117 -22.18 -17.20 6.07
N GLU A 118 -22.24 -15.92 5.72
CA GLU A 118 -22.20 -15.53 4.30
C GLU A 118 -20.88 -15.98 3.63
N LYS A 119 -19.78 -15.89 4.37
CA LYS A 119 -18.46 -16.18 3.85
C LYS A 119 -18.15 -17.67 3.69
N LEU A 120 -18.79 -18.52 4.48
CA LEU A 120 -18.59 -19.98 4.52
C LEU A 120 -19.82 -20.75 3.99
N ARG A 121 -20.84 -20.05 3.47
CA ARG A 121 -22.13 -20.65 3.07
C ARG A 121 -22.07 -21.79 2.04
N HIS A 122 -20.96 -21.89 1.31
CA HIS A 122 -20.72 -22.92 0.29
C HIS A 122 -19.61 -23.90 0.68
N GLU A 123 -19.05 -23.76 1.88
CA GLU A 123 -18.01 -24.66 2.36
C GLU A 123 -18.63 -25.93 2.94
N ASN A 124 -18.13 -27.08 2.50
CA ASN A 124 -18.63 -28.40 2.90
C ASN A 124 -17.75 -29.09 3.96
N GLN A 125 -16.82 -28.34 4.56
CA GLN A 125 -15.87 -28.82 5.57
C GLN A 125 -15.84 -27.85 6.74
N GLU A 126 -15.50 -28.35 7.93
CA GLU A 126 -15.31 -27.51 9.11
C GLU A 126 -14.12 -26.56 8.90
N HIS A 127 -14.26 -25.31 9.36
CA HIS A 127 -13.21 -24.30 9.30
C HIS A 127 -13.01 -23.69 10.69
N PHE A 128 -11.81 -23.82 11.25
CA PHE A 128 -11.43 -23.10 12.47
C PHE A 128 -10.78 -21.78 12.09
N VAL A 129 -11.37 -20.66 12.52
CA VAL A 129 -10.97 -19.31 12.12
C VAL A 129 -10.73 -18.43 13.34
N THR A 130 -9.62 -17.70 13.34
CA THR A 130 -9.34 -16.66 14.34
C THR A 130 -9.63 -15.29 13.73
N ALA A 131 -10.48 -14.50 14.37
CA ALA A 131 -10.73 -13.11 14.01
C ALA A 131 -9.99 -12.16 14.95
N TYR A 132 -9.31 -11.16 14.38
CA TYR A 132 -8.62 -10.10 15.12
C TYR A 132 -9.52 -8.88 15.15
N VAL A 133 -9.74 -8.31 16.34
CA VAL A 133 -10.57 -7.11 16.51
C VAL A 133 -9.80 -6.01 17.23
N ASN A 134 -10.17 -4.75 17.00
CA ASN A 134 -9.67 -3.64 17.80
C ASN A 134 -10.46 -3.47 19.11
N VAL A 135 -10.05 -2.50 19.94
CA VAL A 135 -10.70 -2.17 21.23
C VAL A 135 -12.18 -1.79 21.14
N LYS A 136 -12.70 -1.49 19.94
CA LYS A 136 -14.12 -1.21 19.68
C LYS A 136 -14.85 -2.41 19.06
N ASN A 137 -14.29 -3.61 19.16
CA ASN A 137 -14.80 -4.85 18.55
C ASN A 137 -15.03 -4.73 17.04
N ARG A 138 -14.13 -4.03 16.33
CA ARG A 138 -14.19 -3.92 14.87
C ARG A 138 -13.20 -4.91 14.26
N LEU A 139 -13.66 -5.71 13.29
CA LEU A 139 -12.85 -6.72 12.61
C LEU A 139 -11.66 -6.09 11.89
N LEU A 140 -10.44 -6.32 12.38
CA LEU A 140 -9.19 -5.91 11.73
C LEU A 140 -8.78 -6.88 10.61
N GLY A 141 -9.18 -8.14 10.73
CA GLY A 141 -8.89 -9.21 9.80
C GLY A 141 -9.18 -10.56 10.45
N TYR A 142 -9.08 -11.65 9.70
CA TYR A 142 -9.21 -13.00 10.24
C TYR A 142 -8.29 -13.96 9.48
N ARG A 143 -7.94 -15.08 10.11
CA ARG A 143 -7.10 -16.12 9.54
C ARG A 143 -7.74 -17.49 9.77
N MET A 144 -7.84 -18.30 8.72
CA MET A 144 -8.17 -19.71 8.86
C MET A 144 -6.95 -20.45 9.43
N ILE A 145 -7.17 -21.18 10.51
CA ILE A 145 -6.17 -21.93 11.23
C ILE A 145 -6.15 -23.37 10.74
N THR A 146 -7.33 -23.99 10.57
CA THR A 146 -7.49 -25.35 10.02
C THR A 146 -8.75 -25.47 9.17
N LYS A 147 -8.78 -26.49 8.30
CA LYS A 147 -9.90 -26.91 7.48
C LYS A 147 -10.03 -28.44 7.54
N GLY A 148 -11.23 -28.95 7.79
CA GLY A 148 -11.51 -30.38 8.06
C GLY A 148 -11.64 -30.70 9.56
N ASN A 149 -11.77 -31.99 9.90
CA ASN A 149 -12.05 -32.42 11.29
C ASN A 149 -10.97 -31.96 12.27
N LEU A 150 -11.38 -31.15 13.24
CA LEU A 150 -10.56 -30.76 14.37
C LEU A 150 -10.72 -31.79 15.50
N ASN A 151 -9.75 -32.68 15.69
CA ASN A 151 -9.77 -33.62 16.82
C ASN A 151 -9.23 -33.01 18.13
N ALA A 152 -8.45 -31.92 18.06
CA ALA A 152 -8.07 -31.05 19.17
C ALA A 152 -7.30 -29.83 18.63
N ALA A 153 -7.41 -28.68 19.31
CA ALA A 153 -6.46 -27.57 19.13
C ALA A 153 -5.30 -27.76 20.12
N PRO A 154 -4.03 -27.87 19.68
CA PRO A 154 -2.92 -27.69 20.60
C PRO A 154 -2.89 -26.21 20.95
N VAL A 155 -3.31 -25.89 22.17
CA VAL A 155 -3.20 -24.55 22.76
C VAL A 155 -1.78 -24.39 23.30
#